data_AF-A0A7X8ZDB7-F1
#
_entry.id   AF-A0A7X8ZDB7-F1
#
_cell.length_a   1.000
_cell.length_b   1.000
_cell.length_c   1.000
_cell.angle_alpha   90.00
_cell.angle_beta   90.00
_cell.angle_gamma   90.00
#
_symmetry.space_group_name_H-M   'P 1'
#
loop_
_entity.id
_entity.type
_entity.pdbx_description
1 polymer ?
#
loop_
_entity_poly.entity_id
_entity_poly.type
_entity_poly.pdbx_seq_one_letter_code
_entity_poly.pdbx_strand_id
1 'polypeptide(L)'
;LQIGNTIRHPQILIPSTLAAVIVGPLSTLVFRMENNYMGAGMGTSGLVGQITTYATMSGSMSPVLLIVYMVLLHFLIPALISLICYELMYRKGWIKAGYLTLPEI
;
A
#
# COMPACT_ATOMS: atom_id res chain seq x y z
N LEU A 1 -10.63 -2.79 -4.02
CA LEU A 1 -10.12 -4.06 -3.48
C LEU A 1 -10.87 -5.22 -4.16
N GLN A 2 -10.19 -6.26 -4.64
CA GLN A 2 -10.85 -7.41 -5.27
C GLN A 2 -11.34 -8.42 -4.21
N ILE A 3 -12.31 -8.01 -3.38
CA ILE A 3 -12.78 -8.78 -2.22
C ILE A 3 -13.20 -10.21 -2.64
N GLY A 4 -13.93 -10.35 -3.75
CA GLY A 4 -14.37 -11.65 -4.25
C GLY A 4 -13.22 -12.62 -4.56
N ASN A 5 -12.17 -12.14 -5.24
CA ASN A 5 -10.99 -12.94 -5.56
C ASN A 5 -10.17 -13.27 -4.30
N THR A 6 -10.01 -12.30 -3.40
CA THR A 6 -9.30 -12.48 -2.14
C THR A 6 -9.94 -13.55 -1.25
N ILE A 7 -11.28 -13.62 -1.20
CA ILE A 7 -11.98 -14.66 -0.43
C ILE A 7 -11.73 -16.05 -1.02
N ARG A 8 -11.74 -16.20 -2.35
CA ARG A 8 -11.47 -17.48 -3.03
C ARG A 8 -10.00 -17.90 -2.95
N HIS A 9 -9.11 -16.92 -2.94
CA HIS A 9 -7.66 -17.10 -3.04
C HIS A 9 -6.95 -16.18 -2.04
N PRO A 10 -6.93 -16.52 -0.74
CA PRO A 10 -6.40 -15.66 0.32
C PRO A 10 -4.91 -15.36 0.16
N GLN A 11 -4.15 -16.23 -0.50
CA GLN A 11 -2.73 -16.00 -0.81
C GLN A 11 -2.48 -14.70 -1.60
N ILE A 12 -3.46 -14.18 -2.36
CA ILE A 12 -3.32 -12.91 -3.11
C ILE A 12 -3.07 -11.72 -2.17
N LEU A 13 -3.45 -11.80 -0.89
CA LEU A 13 -3.19 -10.74 0.10
C LEU A 13 -1.72 -10.64 0.50
N ILE A 14 -0.95 -11.74 0.39
CA ILE A 14 0.41 -11.83 0.95
C ILE A 14 1.32 -10.70 0.43
N PRO A 15 1.38 -10.40 -0.89
CA PRO A 15 2.20 -9.30 -1.39
C PRO A 15 1.83 -7.94 -0.79
N SER A 16 0.54 -7.61 -0.71
CA SER A 16 0.06 -6.35 -0.13
C SER A 16 0.30 -6.26 1.38
N THR A 17 0.10 -7.35 2.11
CA THR A 17 0.32 -7.41 3.56
C THR A 17 1.81 -7.29 3.89
N LEU A 18 2.68 -7.95 3.13
CA LEU A 18 4.12 -7.84 3.30
C LEU A 18 4.61 -6.41 3.08
N ALA A 19 4.11 -5.75 2.04
CA ALA A 19 4.38 -4.33 1.79
C ALA A 19 3.97 -3.47 2.99
N ALA A 20 2.77 -3.68 3.55
CA ALA A 20 2.29 -2.94 4.72
C ALA A 20 3.13 -3.18 5.98
N VAL A 21 3.52 -4.43 6.25
CA VAL A 21 4.35 -4.80 7.41
C VAL A 21 5.72 -4.13 7.38
N ILE A 22 6.29 -3.93 6.19
CA ILE A 22 7.60 -3.28 6.02
C ILE A 22 7.46 -1.76 6.03
N VAL A 23 6.53 -1.23 5.24
CA VAL A 23 6.37 0.22 5.04
C VAL A 23 5.79 0.89 6.27
N GLY A 24 4.95 0.21 7.06
CA GLY A 24 4.36 0.76 8.29
C GLY A 24 5.42 1.26 9.29
N PRO A 25 6.31 0.38 9.79
CA PRO A 25 7.41 0.77 10.68
C PRO A 25 8.40 1.74 10.02
N LEU A 26 8.66 1.59 8.71
CA LEU A 26 9.53 2.50 7.98
C LEU A 26 8.98 3.93 8.01
N SER A 27 7.71 4.09 7.68
CA SER A 27 7.01 5.38 7.64
C SER A 27 6.94 6.02 9.03
N THR A 28 6.63 5.26 10.09
CA THR A 28 6.41 5.81 11.43
C THR A 28 7.68 5.96 12.27
N LEU A 29 8.61 5.01 12.22
CA LEU A 29 9.80 5.01 13.09
C LEU A 29 10.99 5.74 12.44
N VAL A 30 11.18 5.56 11.14
CA VAL A 30 12.34 6.12 10.42
C VAL A 30 12.01 7.50 9.87
N PHE A 31 10.92 7.61 9.10
CA PHE A 31 10.54 8.88 8.45
C PHE A 31 9.63 9.75 9.33
N ARG A 32 9.12 9.20 10.44
CA ARG A 32 8.24 9.88 11.40
C ARG A 32 7.08 10.62 10.73
N MET A 33 6.48 9.96 9.74
CA MET A 33 5.32 10.51 9.05
C MET A 33 4.09 10.42 9.95
N GLU A 34 3.31 11.49 9.96
CA GLU A 34 2.09 11.61 10.75
C GLU A 34 0.87 11.78 9.85
N ASN A 35 -0.27 11.31 10.33
CA ASN A 35 -1.55 11.50 9.68
C ASN A 35 -2.63 11.73 10.74
N ASN A 36 -3.76 12.31 10.35
CA ASN A 36 -4.90 12.51 11.24
C ASN A 36 -5.79 11.25 11.33
N TYR A 37 -6.56 11.16 12.42
CA TYR A 37 -7.45 10.03 12.70
C TYR A 37 -8.55 9.86 11.64
N MET A 38 -8.99 10.96 11.02
CA MET A 38 -9.98 10.93 9.93
C MET A 38 -9.43 10.23 8.69
N GLY A 39 -8.15 10.43 8.38
CA GLY A 39 -7.44 9.85 7.24
C GLY A 39 -7.08 8.38 7.43
N ALA A 40 -6.78 7.97 8.66
CA ALA A 40 -6.40 6.60 8.98
C ALA A 40 -7.54 5.57 8.83
N GLY A 41 -8.80 6.01 8.91
CA GLY A 41 -10.00 5.14 8.88
C GLY A 41 -10.75 5.06 7.55
N MET A 42 -10.24 5.67 6.48
CA MET A 42 -10.98 5.91 5.22
C MET A 42 -11.32 4.66 4.38
N GLY A 43 -10.81 3.47 4.76
CA GLY A 43 -11.12 2.21 4.09
C GLY A 43 -10.73 2.20 2.62
N THR A 44 -11.71 2.11 1.71
CA THR A 44 -11.50 1.99 0.26
C THR A 44 -11.11 3.31 -0.44
N SER A 45 -11.17 4.44 0.27
CA SER A 45 -10.84 5.76 -0.28
C SER A 45 -9.32 6.01 -0.24
N GLY A 46 -8.57 5.23 -1.03
CA GLY A 46 -7.10 5.14 -0.93
C GLY A 46 -6.35 6.47 -1.08
N LEU A 47 -6.87 7.45 -1.83
CA LEU A 47 -6.22 8.74 -2.00
C LEU A 47 -6.39 9.68 -0.79
N VAL A 48 -7.41 9.46 0.05
CA VAL A 48 -7.70 10.39 1.14
C VAL A 48 -6.66 10.32 2.25
N GLY A 49 -6.03 9.15 2.46
CA GLY A 49 -4.87 9.03 3.35
C GLY A 49 -3.70 9.93 2.93
N GLN A 50 -3.51 10.12 1.62
CA GLN A 50 -2.45 10.97 1.07
C GLN A 50 -2.75 12.44 1.27
N ILE A 51 -3.98 12.85 0.96
CA ILE A 51 -4.45 14.22 1.14
C ILE A 51 -4.37 14.65 2.61
N THR A 52 -4.80 13.77 3.51
CA THR A 52 -4.76 14.00 4.96
C THR A 52 -3.34 14.04 5.50
N THR A 53 -2.45 13.15 5.05
CA THR A 53 -1.01 13.19 5.41
C THR A 53 -0.37 14.50 4.99
N TYR A 54 -0.62 14.95 3.75
CA TYR A 54 -0.09 16.21 3.26
C TYR A 54 -0.62 17.39 4.08
N ALA A 55 -1.93 17.42 4.37
CA ALA A 55 -2.54 18.47 5.18
C ALA A 55 -1.98 18.49 6.61
N THR A 56 -1.77 17.33 7.24
CA THR A 56 -1.24 17.21 8.61
C THR A 56 0.24 17.61 8.69
N MET A 57 1.04 17.26 7.69
CA MET A 57 2.48 17.56 7.66
C MET A 57 2.81 18.87 6.93
N SER A 58 1.81 19.59 6.42
CA SER A 58 2.03 20.88 5.78
C SER A 58 2.62 21.87 6.78
N GLY A 59 3.82 22.37 6.51
CA GLY A 59 4.54 23.30 7.38
C GLY A 59 5.50 22.65 8.38
N SER A 60 5.54 21.32 8.52
CA SER A 60 6.54 20.63 9.36
C SER A 60 7.88 20.44 8.65
N MET A 61 7.87 20.39 7.31
CA MET A 61 9.06 20.27 6.47
C MET A 61 8.86 20.94 5.11
N SER A 62 9.91 20.98 4.29
CA SER A 62 9.84 21.48 2.92
C SER A 62 8.77 20.73 2.11
N PRO A 63 7.84 21.42 1.42
CA PRO A 63 6.79 20.78 0.62
C PRO A 63 7.33 19.80 -0.42
N VAL A 64 8.48 20.11 -1.02
CA VAL A 64 9.13 19.24 -2.01
C VAL A 64 9.60 17.94 -1.36
N LEU A 65 10.20 18.03 -0.17
CA LEU A 65 10.69 16.86 0.56
C LEU A 65 9.51 15.95 1.00
N LEU A 66 8.42 16.56 1.47
CA LEU A 66 7.21 15.84 1.86
C LEU A 66 6.61 15.06 0.68
N ILE A 67 6.49 15.70 -0.49
CA ILE A 67 6.00 15.03 -1.71
C ILE A 67 6.92 13.87 -2.11
N VAL A 68 8.24 14.05 -2.03
CA VAL A 68 9.21 12.97 -2.31
C VAL A 68 8.99 11.79 -1.37
N TYR A 69 8.84 12.03 -0.06
CA TYR A 69 8.57 10.98 0.91
C TYR A 69 7.25 10.26 0.64
N MET A 70 6.19 11.00 0.31
CA MET A 70 4.90 10.41 -0.03
C MET A 70 4.98 9.53 -1.28
N VAL A 71 5.64 9.99 -2.35
CA VAL A 71 5.82 9.17 -3.56
C VAL A 71 6.61 7.90 -3.26
N LEU A 72 7.70 8.02 -2.49
CA LEU A 72 8.55 6.88 -2.14
C LEU A 72 7.81 5.88 -1.25
N LEU A 73 7.23 6.33 -0.14
CA LEU A 73 6.68 5.45 0.90
C LEU A 73 5.26 4.99 0.61
N HIS A 74 4.45 5.77 -0.10
CA HIS A 74 3.05 5.39 -0.35
C HIS A 74 2.82 4.71 -1.70
N PHE A 75 3.73 4.91 -2.66
CA PHE A 75 3.60 4.32 -4.01
C PHE A 75 4.78 3.43 -4.36
N LEU A 76 6.00 3.97 -4.41
CA LEU A 76 7.13 3.28 -5.03
C LEU A 76 7.59 2.05 -4.23
N ILE A 77 7.89 2.22 -2.94
CA ILE A 77 8.39 1.14 -2.07
C ILE A 77 7.32 0.04 -1.90
N PRO A 78 6.05 0.36 -1.54
CA PRO A 78 5.01 -0.67 -1.46
C PRO A 78 4.80 -1.42 -2.77
N ALA A 79 4.80 -0.70 -3.91
CA ALA A 79 4.62 -1.32 -5.22
C ALA A 79 5.78 -2.26 -5.56
N LEU A 80 7.01 -1.84 -5.31
CA LEU A 80 8.19 -2.67 -5.57
C LEU A 80 8.18 -3.95 -4.73
N ILE A 81 7.90 -3.84 -3.43
CA ILE A 81 7.81 -4.99 -2.52
C ILE A 81 6.70 -5.95 -2.98
N SER A 82 5.52 -5.40 -3.27
CA SER A 82 4.37 -6.18 -3.71
C SER A 82 4.63 -6.89 -5.04
N LEU A 83 5.21 -6.20 -6.02
CA LEU A 83 5.54 -6.78 -7.34
C LEU A 83 6.58 -7.89 -7.23
N ILE A 84 7.66 -7.67 -6.48
CA ILE A 84 8.69 -8.69 -6.27
C ILE A 84 8.09 -9.92 -5.55
N CYS A 85 7.30 -9.69 -4.50
CA CYS A 85 6.65 -10.77 -3.76
C CYS A 85 5.67 -11.55 -4.65
N TYR A 86 4.84 -10.84 -5.42
CA TYR A 86 3.92 -11.42 -6.38
C TYR A 86 4.65 -12.28 -7.41
N GLU A 87 5.71 -11.77 -8.03
CA GLU A 87 6.48 -12.49 -9.06
C GLU A 87 7.09 -13.78 -8.49
N LEU A 88 7.63 -13.73 -7.27
CA LEU A 88 8.16 -14.92 -6.59
C LEU A 88 7.07 -15.95 -6.31
N MET A 89 5.90 -15.50 -5.84
CA MET A 89 4.76 -16.38 -5.57
C MET A 89 4.17 -16.97 -6.86
N TYR A 90 4.16 -16.18 -7.93
CA TYR A 90 3.71 -16.61 -9.25
C TYR A 90 4.63 -17.68 -9.84
N ARG A 91 5.95 -17.45 -9.80
CA ARG A 91 6.97 -18.42 -10.24
C ARG A 91 6.93 -19.73 -9.44
N LYS A 92 6.60 -19.66 -8.15
CA LYS A 92 6.42 -20.84 -7.29
C LYS A 92 5.07 -21.55 -7.51
N GLY A 93 4.20 -21.04 -8.36
CA GLY A 93 2.87 -21.59 -8.64
C GLY A 93 1.85 -21.40 -7.50
N TRP A 94 2.17 -20.55 -6.51
CA TRP A 94 1.28 -20.23 -5.39
C TRP A 94 0.18 -19.26 -5.83
N ILE A 95 0.52 -18.28 -6.67
CA ILE A 95 -0.45 -17.45 -7.39
C ILE A 95 -0.47 -17.94 -8.83
N LYS A 96 -1.66 -18.17 -9.38
CA LYS A 96 -1.84 -18.67 -10.74
C LYS A 96 -2.52 -17.63 -11.62
N ALA A 97 -2.30 -17.73 -12.93
CA ALA A 97 -3.09 -16.99 -13.90
C ALA A 97 -4.58 -17.31 -13.67
N GLY A 98 -5.44 -16.29 -13.72
CA GLY A 98 -6.86 -16.45 -13.40
C GLY A 98 -7.24 -16.00 -11.97
N TYR A 99 -6.28 -15.93 -11.04
CA TYR A 99 -6.58 -15.61 -9.63
C TYR A 99 -6.93 -14.12 -9.41
N LEU A 100 -6.42 -13.22 -10.26
CA LEU A 100 -6.68 -11.77 -10.21
C LEU A 100 -7.68 -11.28 -11.26
N THR A 101 -8.17 -12.16 -12.13
CA THR A 101 -9.18 -11.80 -13.14
C THR A 101 -10.50 -11.50 -12.46
N LEU A 102 -11.16 -10.44 -12.91
CA LEU A 102 -12.50 -10.13 -12.45
C LEU A 102 -13.46 -11.25 -12.92
N PRO A 103 -14.39 -11.70 -12.06
CA PRO A 103 -15.44 -12.58 -12.52
C PRO A 103 -16.26 -11.87 -13.59
N GLU A 104 -16.50 -12.54 -14.74
CA GLU A 104 -17.48 -12.08 -15.71
C GLU A 104 -18.86 -12.13 -15.04
N ILE A 105 -19.57 -10.98 -15.06
CA ILE A 105 -20.91 -10.80 -14.51
C ILE A 105 -21.90 -10.84 -15.67
#